data_AF-A0A812P2D2-F1
#
_entry.id   AF-A0A812P2D2-F1
#
_cell.length_a   1.000
_cell.length_b   1.000
_cell.length_c   1.000
_cell.angle_alpha   90.00
_cell.angle_beta   90.00
_cell.angle_gamma   90.00
#
_symmetry.space_group_name_H-M   'P 1'
#
loop_
_entity.id
_entity.type
_entity.pdbx_description
1 polymer ?
#
loop_
_entity_poly.entity_id
_entity_poly.type
_entity_poly.pdbx_seq_one_letter_code
_entity_poly.pdbx_strand_id
1 'polypeptide(L)'
;MISEMEESTTVAIFSKVSNMKSRGEKVNGALCVGQPDFAPPPEAIQATQEAAVKGLTSYTAAVAEYLEKYKKVKYSPDEVLIACGGKQAIYQVVMALCQKGDEVIVPAPYWTSYPDIVKLSGATPVILETTAAQGYAIDAKRLDAAITLRTRLVIVCNPSNPTGCAMGKSQVEEVAEVLRKPQNQHVLVLSDEIYERICYDGTEHASFAALKDMWERTLTINGFSKAFSMTGYRLGYLAAPKEIVKAASKLQS
;
A
#
# COMPACT_ATOMS: atom_id res chain seq x y z
N MET A 1 14.52 14.25 -13.11
CA MET A 1 13.63 13.21 -12.56
C MET A 1 13.95 12.90 -11.09
N ILE A 2 15.03 12.18 -10.71
CA ILE A 2 15.36 12.01 -9.27
C ILE A 2 15.75 13.36 -8.62
N SER A 3 16.41 14.23 -9.38
CA SER A 3 16.76 15.59 -8.97
C SER A 3 15.56 16.52 -8.71
N GLU A 4 14.36 16.12 -9.10
CA GLU A 4 13.11 16.89 -8.93
C GLU A 4 12.21 16.29 -7.83
N MET A 5 12.63 15.18 -7.22
CA MET A 5 11.91 14.60 -6.09
C MET A 5 12.19 15.44 -4.84
N GLU A 6 11.12 15.83 -4.15
CA GLU A 6 11.25 16.48 -2.86
C GLU A 6 11.80 15.49 -1.83
N GLU A 7 12.70 15.97 -0.98
CA GLU A 7 13.21 15.18 0.13
C GLU A 7 12.06 14.86 1.09
N SER A 8 11.99 13.62 1.59
CA SER A 8 10.91 13.23 2.49
C SER A 8 10.95 14.05 3.78
N THR A 9 9.98 14.94 3.96
CA THR A 9 9.82 15.76 5.17
C THR A 9 9.78 14.90 6.44
N THR A 10 9.16 13.72 6.38
CA THR A 10 9.16 12.74 7.48
C THR A 10 10.58 12.32 7.88
N VAL A 11 11.42 11.96 6.91
CA VAL A 11 12.81 11.53 7.14
C VAL A 11 13.66 12.71 7.65
N ALA A 12 13.47 13.90 7.09
CA ALA A 12 14.17 15.12 7.51
C ALA A 12 13.86 15.48 8.98
N ILE A 13 12.58 15.47 9.37
CA ILE A 13 12.17 15.72 10.76
C ILE A 13 12.72 14.64 11.70
N PHE A 14 12.62 13.37 11.30
CA PHE A 14 13.14 12.25 12.12
C PHE A 14 14.65 12.37 12.37
N SER A 15 15.42 12.70 11.33
CA SER A 15 16.87 12.89 11.42
C SER A 15 17.22 14.07 12.34
N LYS A 16 16.47 15.18 12.23
CA LYS A 16 16.64 16.35 13.11
C LYS A 16 16.35 16.01 14.57
N VAL A 17 15.23 15.33 14.86
CA VAL A 17 14.88 14.91 16.23
C VAL A 17 15.93 13.96 16.81
N SER A 18 16.44 13.03 16.00
CA SER A 18 17.49 12.09 16.42
C SER A 18 18.79 12.80 16.77
N ASN A 19 19.18 13.82 16.00
CA ASN A 19 20.35 14.66 16.28
C ASN A 19 20.16 15.50 17.56
N MET A 20 18.99 16.13 17.75
CA MET A 20 18.71 16.86 18.99
C MET A 20 18.83 15.95 20.22
N LYS A 21 18.28 14.73 20.14
CA LYS A 21 18.41 13.73 21.22
C LYS A 21 19.86 13.31 21.47
N SER A 22 20.69 13.11 20.43
CA SER A 22 22.10 12.76 20.62
C SER A 22 22.92 13.87 21.26
N ARG A 23 22.47 15.13 21.17
CA ARG A 23 23.02 16.29 21.88
C ARG A 23 22.49 16.46 23.31
N GLY A 24 21.66 15.54 23.80
CA GLY A 24 21.07 15.59 25.15
C GLY A 24 19.88 16.54 25.29
N GLU A 25 19.34 17.05 24.18
CA GLU A 25 18.14 17.90 24.23
C GLU A 25 16.89 17.08 24.56
N LYS A 26 16.02 17.63 25.40
CA LYS A 26 14.73 17.02 25.73
C LYS A 26 13.74 17.25 24.59
N VAL A 27 13.58 16.24 23.74
CA VAL A 27 12.57 16.22 22.67
C VAL A 27 11.59 15.08 22.92
N ASN A 28 10.30 15.41 23.01
CA ASN A 28 9.20 14.46 23.24
C ASN A 28 8.91 13.61 21.99
N GLY A 29 9.85 12.73 21.64
CA GLY A 29 9.71 11.80 20.52
C GLY A 29 9.72 12.47 19.13
N ALA A 30 9.71 11.63 18.10
CA ALA A 30 9.54 12.06 16.72
C ALA A 30 8.13 11.63 16.26
N LEU A 31 7.12 12.48 16.50
CA LEU A 31 5.73 12.24 16.09
C LEU A 31 5.51 12.36 14.56
N CYS A 32 6.58 12.20 13.78
CA CYS A 32 6.57 12.28 12.32
C CYS A 32 6.68 10.90 11.66
N VAL A 33 7.08 9.86 12.39
CA VAL A 33 7.28 8.51 11.85
C VAL A 33 6.21 7.58 12.38
N GLY A 34 5.45 6.95 11.48
CA GLY A 34 4.48 5.90 11.81
C GLY A 34 5.15 4.56 12.13
N GLN A 35 6.08 4.54 13.08
CA GLN A 35 6.71 3.32 13.60
C GLN A 35 6.11 2.98 14.95
N PRO A 36 5.52 1.79 15.13
CA PRO A 36 5.07 1.34 16.43
C PRO A 36 6.24 1.27 17.43
N ASP A 37 5.97 1.55 18.70
CA ASP A 37 6.91 1.50 19.82
C ASP A 37 6.95 0.13 20.53
N PHE A 38 6.15 -0.83 20.06
CA PHE A 38 6.22 -2.22 20.50
C PHE A 38 7.43 -2.95 19.88
N ALA A 39 7.97 -3.92 20.62
CA ALA A 39 8.87 -4.91 20.05
C ALA A 39 8.13 -5.80 19.03
N PRO A 40 8.84 -6.37 18.03
CA PRO A 40 8.29 -7.44 17.21
C PRO A 40 7.80 -8.63 18.06
N PRO A 41 6.77 -9.38 17.62
CA PRO A 41 6.32 -10.57 18.31
C PRO A 41 7.46 -11.57 18.57
N PRO A 42 7.56 -12.16 19.78
CA PRO A 42 8.59 -13.16 20.09
C PRO A 42 8.67 -14.31 19.09
N GLU A 43 7.51 -14.77 18.60
CA GLU A 43 7.40 -15.85 17.61
C GLU A 43 8.04 -15.45 16.27
N ALA A 44 7.90 -14.19 15.86
CA ALA A 44 8.51 -13.68 14.64
C ALA A 44 10.04 -13.57 14.79
N ILE A 45 10.53 -13.18 15.96
CA ILE A 45 11.96 -13.14 16.28
C ILE A 45 12.55 -14.55 16.21
N GLN A 46 11.92 -15.53 16.87
CA GLN A 46 12.36 -16.91 16.86
C GLN A 46 12.33 -17.52 15.46
N ALA A 47 11.22 -17.34 14.72
CA ALA A 47 11.09 -17.86 13.36
C ALA A 47 12.17 -17.30 12.42
N THR A 48 12.54 -16.03 12.58
CA THR A 48 13.60 -15.40 11.79
C THR A 48 14.98 -16.03 12.08
N GLN A 49 15.28 -16.28 13.36
CA GLN A 49 16.52 -16.96 13.77
C GLN A 49 16.59 -18.38 13.21
N GLU A 50 15.50 -19.14 13.34
CA GLU A 50 15.42 -20.50 12.83
C GLU A 50 15.54 -20.55 11.31
N ALA A 51 14.88 -19.64 10.59
CA ALA A 51 14.95 -19.57 9.14
C ALA A 51 16.39 -19.31 8.65
N ALA A 52 17.14 -18.45 9.35
CA ALA A 52 18.54 -18.17 9.03
C ALA A 52 19.43 -19.41 9.19
N VAL A 53 19.20 -20.22 10.23
CA VAL A 53 19.98 -21.45 10.48
C VAL A 53 19.57 -22.58 9.53
N LYS A 54 18.27 -22.73 9.25
CA LYS A 54 17.70 -23.84 8.47
C LYS A 54 17.61 -23.54 6.96
N GLY A 55 17.94 -22.32 6.51
CA GLY A 55 17.87 -21.92 5.11
C GLY A 55 16.44 -21.77 4.56
N LEU A 56 15.46 -21.43 5.41
CA LEU A 56 14.06 -21.30 5.00
C LEU A 56 13.82 -19.94 4.32
N THR A 57 13.75 -19.94 2.99
CA THR A 57 13.77 -18.71 2.17
C THR A 57 12.53 -18.49 1.29
N SER A 58 11.54 -19.38 1.34
CA SER A 58 10.29 -19.24 0.59
C SER A 58 9.12 -18.82 1.50
N TYR A 59 8.39 -17.77 1.09
CA TYR A 59 7.31 -17.17 1.90
C TYR A 59 5.96 -17.06 1.18
N THR A 60 5.93 -17.24 -0.14
CA THR A 60 4.74 -16.94 -0.95
C THR A 60 3.54 -17.81 -0.62
N ALA A 61 3.76 -19.10 -0.32
CA ALA A 61 2.69 -20.01 0.12
C ALA A 61 2.04 -19.55 1.43
N ALA A 62 2.84 -19.16 2.43
CA ALA A 62 2.32 -18.67 3.70
C ALA A 62 1.51 -17.37 3.55
N VAL A 63 1.92 -16.48 2.64
CA VAL A 63 1.15 -15.27 2.31
C VAL A 63 -0.17 -15.64 1.64
N ALA A 64 -0.17 -16.55 0.66
CA ALA A 64 -1.40 -17.01 0.01
C ALA A 64 -2.40 -17.62 1.02
N GLU A 65 -1.92 -18.48 1.93
CA GLU A 65 -2.73 -19.05 3.02
C GLU A 65 -3.29 -17.97 3.96
N TYR A 66 -2.48 -16.96 4.30
CA TYR A 66 -2.92 -15.81 5.10
C TYR A 66 -4.06 -15.06 4.41
N LEU A 67 -3.93 -14.77 3.12
CA LEU A 67 -4.93 -14.04 2.33
C LEU A 67 -6.25 -14.82 2.25
N GLU A 68 -6.20 -16.13 2.02
CA GLU A 68 -7.41 -16.96 2.01
C GLU A 68 -8.07 -17.01 3.39
N LYS A 69 -7.28 -17.21 4.45
CA LYS A 69 -7.80 -17.31 5.82
C LYS A 69 -8.45 -16.02 6.30
N TYR A 70 -7.77 -14.88 6.15
CA TYR A 70 -8.16 -13.61 6.77
C TYR A 70 -8.92 -12.66 5.85
N LYS A 71 -8.66 -12.68 4.53
CA LYS A 71 -9.35 -11.82 3.57
C LYS A 71 -10.40 -12.55 2.75
N LYS A 72 -10.45 -13.88 2.82
CA LYS A 72 -11.30 -14.73 1.97
C LYS A 72 -11.00 -14.55 0.49
N VAL A 73 -9.74 -14.25 0.17
CA VAL A 73 -9.26 -14.10 -1.20
C VAL A 73 -8.23 -15.17 -1.48
N LYS A 74 -8.50 -16.00 -2.48
CA LYS A 74 -7.61 -17.07 -2.89
C LYS A 74 -6.57 -16.53 -3.86
N TYR A 75 -5.32 -16.89 -3.61
CA TYR A 75 -4.18 -16.69 -4.50
C TYR A 75 -3.37 -17.97 -4.55
N SER A 76 -2.73 -18.27 -5.68
CA SER A 76 -1.65 -19.26 -5.72
C SER A 76 -0.31 -18.63 -5.33
N PRO A 77 0.71 -19.42 -4.93
CA PRO A 77 2.01 -18.87 -4.54
C PRO A 77 2.72 -18.08 -5.64
N ASP A 78 2.43 -18.33 -6.92
CA ASP A 78 2.95 -17.59 -8.08
C ASP A 78 2.16 -16.30 -8.40
N GLU A 79 1.09 -16.03 -7.64
CA GLU A 79 0.33 -14.77 -7.63
C GLU A 79 0.73 -13.88 -6.45
N VAL A 80 1.86 -14.20 -5.79
CA VAL A 80 2.44 -13.42 -4.70
C VAL A 80 3.90 -13.09 -4.99
N LEU A 81 4.27 -11.82 -4.83
CA LEU A 81 5.66 -11.34 -4.87
C LEU A 81 6.05 -10.81 -3.49
N ILE A 82 7.18 -11.29 -2.97
CA ILE A 82 7.80 -10.75 -1.74
C ILE A 82 8.72 -9.60 -2.10
N ALA A 83 8.62 -8.50 -1.35
CA ALA A 83 9.39 -7.28 -1.55
C ALA A 83 9.99 -6.76 -0.23
N CYS A 84 10.96 -5.85 -0.35
CA CYS A 84 11.66 -5.14 0.72
C CYS A 84 10.74 -4.08 1.41
N GLY A 85 9.61 -4.55 1.94
CA GLY A 85 8.51 -3.75 2.48
C GLY A 85 7.53 -3.28 1.41
N GLY A 86 6.33 -2.85 1.84
CA GLY A 86 5.25 -2.41 0.94
C GLY A 86 5.63 -1.28 -0.02
N LYS A 87 6.55 -0.38 0.38
CA LYS A 87 7.08 0.68 -0.50
C LYS A 87 7.71 0.12 -1.78
N GLN A 88 8.51 -0.96 -1.67
CA GLN A 88 9.13 -1.56 -2.85
C GLN A 88 8.08 -2.26 -3.72
N ALA A 89 7.11 -2.95 -3.11
CA ALA A 89 6.01 -3.59 -3.84
C ALA A 89 5.20 -2.56 -4.67
N ILE A 90 4.85 -1.42 -4.07
CA ILE A 90 4.18 -0.29 -4.75
C ILE A 90 5.05 0.24 -5.89
N TYR A 91 6.33 0.49 -5.61
CA TYR A 91 7.27 0.97 -6.62
C TYR A 91 7.35 0.01 -7.82
N GLN A 92 7.59 -1.27 -7.58
CA GLN A 92 7.72 -2.28 -8.65
C GLN A 92 6.46 -2.37 -9.50
N VAL A 93 5.28 -2.42 -8.88
CA VAL A 93 4.03 -2.60 -9.62
C VAL A 93 3.68 -1.35 -10.43
N VAL A 94 3.94 -0.15 -9.90
CA VAL A 94 3.76 1.10 -10.66
C VAL A 94 4.74 1.17 -11.83
N MET A 95 6.02 0.87 -11.60
CA MET A 95 7.03 0.86 -12.67
C MET A 95 6.78 -0.21 -13.75
N ALA A 96 6.16 -1.33 -13.39
CA ALA A 96 5.85 -2.41 -14.33
C ALA A 96 4.59 -2.14 -15.16
N LEU A 97 3.65 -1.36 -14.65
CA LEU A 97 2.32 -1.21 -15.25
C LEU A 97 2.02 0.17 -15.82
N CYS A 98 2.76 1.19 -15.37
CA CYS A 98 2.55 2.58 -15.78
C CYS A 98 3.70 3.06 -16.67
N GLN A 99 3.36 3.92 -17.62
CA GLN A 99 4.30 4.52 -18.55
C GLN A 99 3.96 5.98 -18.85
N LYS A 100 4.81 6.64 -19.64
CA LYS A 100 4.55 8.00 -20.11
C LYS A 100 3.20 8.09 -20.84
N GLY A 101 2.36 9.02 -20.38
CA GLY A 101 1.01 9.24 -20.90
C GLY A 101 -0.09 8.59 -20.08
N ASP A 102 0.24 7.67 -19.18
CA ASP A 102 -0.73 7.12 -18.24
C ASP A 102 -1.05 8.11 -17.12
N GLU A 103 -2.24 7.98 -16.55
CA GLU A 103 -2.70 8.71 -15.38
C GLU A 103 -2.90 7.75 -14.20
N VAL A 104 -2.45 8.14 -13.01
CA VAL A 104 -2.70 7.41 -11.77
C VAL A 104 -3.46 8.30 -10.80
N ILE A 105 -4.66 7.89 -10.42
CA ILE A 105 -5.49 8.64 -9.49
C ILE A 105 -5.00 8.41 -8.05
N VAL A 106 -4.73 9.51 -7.34
CA VAL A 106 -4.22 9.51 -5.96
C VAL A 106 -5.14 10.35 -5.06
N PRO A 107 -5.97 9.72 -4.22
CA PRO A 107 -6.81 10.45 -3.26
C PRO A 107 -5.98 11.24 -2.24
N ALA A 108 -6.26 12.53 -2.08
CA ALA A 108 -5.62 13.39 -1.07
C ALA A 108 -6.52 13.54 0.17
N PRO A 109 -5.96 13.61 1.40
CA PRO A 109 -4.53 13.54 1.73
C PRO A 109 -3.94 12.14 1.52
N TYR A 110 -2.70 12.08 1.02
CA TYR A 110 -2.02 10.83 0.64
C TYR A 110 -0.70 10.62 1.37
N TRP A 111 -0.23 9.37 1.40
CA TRP A 111 1.16 9.09 1.74
C TRP A 111 2.09 9.67 0.69
N THR A 112 3.06 10.47 1.14
CA THR A 112 3.85 11.38 0.30
C THR A 112 4.57 10.70 -0.87
N SER A 113 4.89 9.41 -0.77
CA SER A 113 5.60 8.69 -1.83
C SER A 113 4.74 8.31 -3.02
N TYR A 114 3.39 8.30 -2.94
CA TYR A 114 2.56 7.85 -4.06
C TYR A 114 2.76 8.71 -5.32
N PRO A 115 2.60 10.05 -5.28
CA PRO A 115 2.76 10.84 -6.50
C PRO A 115 4.18 10.79 -7.08
N ASP A 116 5.20 10.69 -6.22
CA ASP A 116 6.59 10.64 -6.68
C ASP A 116 6.93 9.31 -7.36
N ILE A 117 6.43 8.18 -6.83
CA ILE A 117 6.55 6.87 -7.49
C ILE A 117 5.84 6.88 -8.84
N VAL A 118 4.66 7.51 -8.93
CA VAL A 118 3.95 7.68 -10.21
C VAL A 118 4.80 8.47 -11.20
N LYS A 119 5.32 9.63 -10.81
CA LYS A 119 6.19 10.45 -11.67
C LYS A 119 7.44 9.70 -12.13
N LEU A 120 8.03 8.86 -11.28
CA LEU A 120 9.20 8.04 -11.62
C LEU A 120 8.93 7.04 -12.75
N SER A 121 7.70 6.56 -12.91
CA SER A 121 7.29 5.72 -14.05
C SER A 121 7.06 6.52 -15.35
N GLY A 122 7.10 7.85 -15.28
CA GLY A 122 6.71 8.75 -16.37
C GLY A 122 5.21 9.01 -16.47
N ALA A 123 4.39 8.35 -15.66
CA ALA A 123 2.96 8.60 -15.56
C ALA A 123 2.65 9.91 -14.80
N THR A 124 1.42 10.39 -14.94
CA THR A 124 0.94 11.63 -14.31
C THR A 124 0.07 11.32 -13.09
N PRO A 125 0.42 11.79 -11.88
CA PRO A 125 -0.48 11.68 -10.74
C PRO A 125 -1.65 12.65 -10.90
N VAL A 126 -2.87 12.12 -10.87
CA VAL A 126 -4.12 12.89 -10.86
C VAL A 126 -4.63 12.93 -9.42
N ILE A 127 -4.48 14.08 -8.77
CA ILE A 127 -4.84 14.23 -7.36
C ILE A 127 -6.37 14.36 -7.22
N LEU A 128 -6.96 13.46 -6.43
CA LEU A 128 -8.39 13.45 -6.12
C LEU A 128 -8.60 13.98 -4.70
N GLU A 129 -8.90 15.28 -4.59
CA GLU A 129 -9.10 15.92 -3.28
C GLU A 129 -10.30 15.32 -2.53
N THR A 130 -10.11 14.85 -1.29
CA THR A 130 -11.19 14.49 -0.37
C THR A 130 -11.39 15.59 0.67
N THR A 131 -12.43 15.48 1.51
CA THR A 131 -12.75 16.53 2.49
C THR A 131 -12.86 15.99 3.90
N ALA A 132 -12.49 16.80 4.89
CA ALA A 132 -12.67 16.47 6.31
C ALA A 132 -14.15 16.21 6.66
N ALA A 133 -15.07 16.94 6.02
CA ALA A 133 -16.52 16.77 6.21
C ALA A 133 -17.02 15.36 5.81
N GLN A 134 -16.33 14.69 4.89
CA GLN A 134 -16.59 13.31 4.47
C GLN A 134 -15.62 12.31 5.13
N GLY A 135 -14.92 12.71 6.20
CA GLY A 135 -13.93 11.87 6.87
C GLY A 135 -12.73 11.49 6.00
N TYR A 136 -12.46 12.27 4.94
CA TYR A 136 -11.45 12.00 3.92
C TYR A 136 -11.65 10.68 3.14
N ALA A 137 -12.87 10.12 3.13
CA ALA A 137 -13.20 8.97 2.28
C ALA A 137 -13.19 9.35 0.80
N ILE A 138 -12.93 8.38 -0.08
CA ILE A 138 -13.01 8.57 -1.53
C ILE A 138 -14.47 8.81 -1.93
N ASP A 139 -14.73 9.94 -2.59
CA ASP A 139 -16.06 10.22 -3.15
C ASP A 139 -16.21 9.54 -4.52
N ALA A 140 -17.16 8.61 -4.62
CA ALA A 140 -17.41 7.83 -5.83
C ALA A 140 -17.77 8.69 -7.06
N LYS A 141 -18.53 9.77 -6.88
CA LYS A 141 -18.90 10.66 -8.00
C LYS A 141 -17.69 11.41 -8.52
N ARG A 142 -16.84 11.89 -7.62
CA ARG A 142 -15.59 12.58 -7.99
C ARG A 142 -14.58 11.63 -8.61
N LEU A 143 -14.50 10.39 -8.12
CA LEU A 143 -13.67 9.36 -8.74
C LEU A 143 -14.11 9.09 -10.18
N ASP A 144 -15.41 8.87 -10.40
CA ASP A 144 -15.95 8.60 -11.73
C ASP A 144 -15.67 9.74 -12.72
N ALA A 145 -15.81 10.99 -12.26
CA ALA A 145 -15.51 12.16 -13.07
C ALA A 145 -14.00 12.35 -13.35
N ALA A 146 -13.12 11.79 -12.52
CA ALA A 146 -11.67 11.90 -12.68
C ALA A 146 -11.09 10.81 -13.60
N ILE A 147 -11.83 9.72 -13.85
CA ILE A 147 -11.38 8.64 -14.73
C ILE A 147 -11.42 9.09 -16.19
N THR A 148 -10.33 8.82 -16.90
CA THR A 148 -10.17 9.05 -18.33
C THR A 148 -9.71 7.77 -19.04
N LEU A 149 -9.64 7.80 -20.37
CA LEU A 149 -9.04 6.72 -21.16
C LEU A 149 -7.54 6.52 -20.88
N ARG A 150 -6.87 7.51 -20.26
CA ARG A 150 -5.46 7.41 -19.83
C ARG A 150 -5.31 6.90 -18.41
N THR A 151 -6.39 6.83 -17.63
CA THR A 151 -6.34 6.32 -16.26
C THR A 151 -5.95 4.85 -16.27
N ARG A 152 -4.77 4.57 -15.72
CA ARG A 152 -4.21 3.22 -15.62
C ARG A 152 -4.50 2.58 -14.27
N LEU A 153 -4.48 3.39 -13.22
CA LEU A 153 -4.48 2.94 -11.84
C LEU A 153 -5.23 3.93 -10.94
N VAL A 154 -5.95 3.42 -9.95
CA VAL A 154 -6.38 4.18 -8.77
C VAL A 154 -5.72 3.60 -7.52
N ILE A 155 -5.18 4.47 -6.67
CA ILE A 155 -4.61 4.07 -5.37
C ILE A 155 -5.70 4.17 -4.31
N VAL A 156 -5.92 3.09 -3.58
CA VAL A 156 -6.82 3.01 -2.43
C VAL A 156 -6.00 2.59 -1.22
N CYS A 157 -5.68 3.55 -0.35
CA CYS A 157 -5.01 3.26 0.93
C CYS A 157 -6.08 3.15 2.02
N ASN A 158 -6.30 1.93 2.53
CA ASN A 158 -7.36 1.66 3.49
C ASN A 158 -6.89 0.64 4.54
N PRO A 159 -6.82 1.01 5.84
CA PRO A 159 -6.91 2.37 6.38
C PRO A 159 -5.83 3.32 5.87
N SER A 160 -6.16 4.61 5.81
CA SER A 160 -5.33 5.63 5.17
C SER A 160 -4.24 6.22 6.08
N ASN A 161 -3.05 6.42 5.51
CA ASN A 161 -2.05 7.35 6.02
C ASN A 161 -2.04 8.58 5.09
N PRO A 162 -2.29 9.81 5.57
CA PRO A 162 -2.14 10.25 6.97
C PRO A 162 -3.41 10.37 7.80
N THR A 163 -4.59 10.18 7.21
CA THR A 163 -5.85 10.60 7.85
C THR A 163 -6.38 9.62 8.90
N GLY A 164 -5.94 8.37 8.87
CA GLY A 164 -6.53 7.29 9.65
C GLY A 164 -7.92 6.86 9.14
N CYS A 165 -8.39 7.41 8.02
CA CYS A 165 -9.68 7.04 7.44
C CYS A 165 -9.71 5.55 7.11
N ALA A 166 -10.64 4.82 7.71
CA ALA A 166 -10.90 3.42 7.44
C ALA A 166 -12.27 3.30 6.77
N MET A 167 -12.27 3.18 5.44
CA MET A 167 -13.49 2.97 4.65
C MET A 167 -14.03 1.57 4.94
N GLY A 168 -15.26 1.52 5.47
CA GLY A 168 -15.98 0.27 5.68
C GLY A 168 -16.44 -0.34 4.36
N LYS A 169 -16.96 -1.58 4.41
CA LYS A 169 -17.37 -2.34 3.23
C LYS A 169 -18.28 -1.57 2.27
N SER A 170 -19.26 -0.81 2.77
CA SER A 170 -20.17 -0.03 1.93
C SER A 170 -19.45 1.05 1.13
N GLN A 171 -18.52 1.78 1.75
CA GLN A 171 -17.76 2.85 1.09
C GLN A 171 -16.76 2.28 0.07
N VAL A 172 -16.11 1.15 0.39
CA VAL A 172 -15.24 0.46 -0.58
C VAL A 172 -16.06 -0.09 -1.76
N GLU A 173 -17.28 -0.57 -1.51
CA GLU A 173 -18.20 -1.01 -2.57
C GLU A 173 -18.63 0.14 -3.48
N GLU A 174 -18.88 1.35 -2.96
CA GLU A 174 -19.18 2.54 -3.77
C GLU A 174 -18.04 2.88 -4.74
N VAL A 175 -16.79 2.71 -4.31
CA VAL A 175 -15.61 2.84 -5.18
C VAL A 175 -15.58 1.73 -6.24
N ALA A 176 -15.85 0.47 -5.84
CA ALA A 176 -15.90 -0.66 -6.77
C ALA A 176 -17.00 -0.50 -7.83
N GLU A 177 -18.17 0.03 -7.48
CA GLU A 177 -19.27 0.31 -8.41
C GLU A 177 -18.85 1.27 -9.53
N VAL A 178 -18.07 2.30 -9.21
CA VAL A 178 -17.50 3.20 -10.22
C VAL A 178 -16.61 2.41 -11.18
N LEU A 179 -15.75 1.56 -10.66
CA LEU A 179 -14.80 0.80 -11.46
C LEU A 179 -15.47 -0.33 -12.27
N ARG A 180 -16.61 -0.87 -11.83
CA ARG A 180 -17.40 -1.88 -12.57
C ARG A 180 -18.12 -1.31 -13.79
N LYS A 181 -18.26 0.01 -13.91
CA LYS A 181 -18.85 0.62 -15.10
C LYS A 181 -18.10 0.17 -16.37
N PRO A 182 -18.79 -0.16 -17.47
CA PRO A 182 -18.15 -0.68 -18.67
C PRO A 182 -17.00 0.18 -19.19
N GLN A 183 -17.13 1.50 -19.13
CA GLN A 183 -16.11 2.45 -19.57
C GLN A 183 -14.88 2.55 -18.65
N ASN A 184 -14.91 1.93 -17.46
CA ASN A 184 -13.85 1.99 -16.44
C ASN A 184 -13.15 0.63 -16.24
N GLN A 185 -13.47 -0.38 -17.07
CA GLN A 185 -12.92 -1.73 -16.92
C GLN A 185 -11.40 -1.82 -17.12
N HIS A 186 -10.79 -0.84 -17.80
CA HIS A 186 -9.34 -0.75 -18.01
C HIS A 186 -8.56 -0.30 -16.78
N VAL A 187 -9.23 0.23 -15.75
CA VAL A 187 -8.60 0.80 -14.56
C VAL A 187 -8.26 -0.31 -13.56
N LEU A 188 -6.99 -0.37 -13.16
CA LEU A 188 -6.51 -1.25 -12.09
C LEU A 188 -6.62 -0.56 -10.73
N VAL A 189 -6.68 -1.35 -9.66
CA VAL A 189 -6.71 -0.85 -8.28
C VAL A 189 -5.43 -1.25 -7.57
N LEU A 190 -4.66 -0.28 -7.07
CA LEU A 190 -3.63 -0.54 -6.09
C LEU A 190 -4.24 -0.37 -4.70
N SER A 191 -4.48 -1.49 -4.02
CA SER A 191 -5.06 -1.52 -2.68
C SER A 191 -3.91 -1.62 -1.66
N ASP A 192 -3.56 -0.49 -1.03
CA ASP A 192 -2.58 -0.46 0.05
C ASP A 192 -3.28 -0.71 1.39
N GLU A 193 -3.12 -1.93 1.89
CA GLU A 193 -3.84 -2.45 3.05
C GLU A 193 -2.89 -2.65 4.25
N ILE A 194 -1.74 -1.97 4.26
CA ILE A 194 -0.69 -2.12 5.29
C ILE A 194 -1.18 -1.86 6.73
N TYR A 195 -2.27 -1.11 6.90
CA TYR A 195 -2.88 -0.78 8.18
C TYR A 195 -4.12 -1.65 8.50
N GLU A 196 -4.42 -2.71 7.76
CA GLU A 196 -5.66 -3.50 7.89
C GLU A 196 -5.96 -4.05 9.30
N ARG A 197 -4.93 -4.21 10.14
CA ARG A 197 -5.04 -4.71 11.52
C ARG A 197 -5.17 -3.58 12.56
N ILE A 198 -5.13 -2.33 12.12
CA ILE A 198 -5.15 -1.13 12.97
C ILE A 198 -6.45 -0.37 12.66
N CYS A 199 -7.57 -1.03 12.94
CA CYS A 199 -8.91 -0.46 12.85
C CYS A 199 -9.51 -0.32 14.26
N TYR A 200 -10.33 0.70 14.45
CA TYR A 200 -10.93 1.05 15.74
C TYR A 200 -12.46 1.06 15.64
N ASP A 201 -13.11 1.13 16.80
CA ASP A 201 -14.56 1.38 16.94
C ASP A 201 -15.45 0.40 16.16
N GLY A 202 -15.01 -0.85 16.05
CA GLY A 202 -15.75 -1.91 15.35
C GLY A 202 -15.67 -1.83 13.81
N THR A 203 -14.86 -0.92 13.25
CA THR A 203 -14.63 -0.87 11.81
C THR A 203 -13.87 -2.11 11.35
N GLU A 204 -14.48 -2.89 10.47
CA GLU A 204 -13.82 -4.02 9.82
C GLU A 204 -13.21 -3.59 8.49
N HIS A 205 -11.95 -3.96 8.27
CA HIS A 205 -11.28 -3.73 6.99
C HIS A 205 -11.92 -4.57 5.88
N ALA A 206 -12.20 -3.94 4.74
CA ALA A 206 -12.67 -4.61 3.54
C ALA A 206 -11.54 -4.64 2.50
N SER A 207 -11.00 -5.85 2.26
CA SER A 207 -10.04 -6.07 1.16
C SER A 207 -10.70 -5.79 -0.18
N PHE A 208 -10.06 -4.96 -1.00
CA PHE A 208 -10.64 -4.55 -2.28
C PHE A 208 -10.79 -5.74 -3.24
N ALA A 209 -9.82 -6.67 -3.21
CA ALA A 209 -9.82 -7.87 -4.04
C ALA A 209 -10.91 -8.89 -3.64
N ALA A 210 -11.49 -8.77 -2.44
CA ALA A 210 -12.59 -9.62 -2.00
C ALA A 210 -13.94 -9.19 -2.58
N LEU A 211 -14.03 -7.98 -3.15
CA LEU A 211 -15.24 -7.49 -3.77
C LEU A 211 -15.49 -8.21 -5.10
N LYS A 212 -16.77 -8.40 -5.41
CA LYS A 212 -17.20 -9.03 -6.65
C LYS A 212 -16.61 -8.31 -7.86
N ASP A 213 -16.10 -9.06 -8.83
CA ASP A 213 -15.55 -8.53 -10.10
C ASP A 213 -14.39 -7.53 -9.93
N MET A 214 -13.67 -7.58 -8.79
CA MET A 214 -12.50 -6.73 -8.51
C MET A 214 -11.19 -7.50 -8.39
N TRP A 215 -11.20 -8.80 -8.11
CA TRP A 215 -9.99 -9.61 -7.91
C TRP A 215 -8.99 -9.50 -9.08
N GLU A 216 -9.48 -9.66 -10.31
CA GLU A 216 -8.69 -9.71 -11.56
C GLU A 216 -7.97 -8.41 -11.93
N ARG A 217 -8.23 -7.34 -11.18
CA ARG A 217 -7.69 -6.00 -11.40
C ARG A 217 -7.23 -5.31 -10.13
N THR A 218 -7.14 -6.05 -9.02
CA THR A 218 -6.66 -5.53 -7.75
C THR A 218 -5.25 -6.01 -7.45
N LEU A 219 -4.41 -5.06 -7.06
CA LEU A 219 -3.02 -5.21 -6.68
C LEU A 219 -2.97 -5.01 -5.17
N THR A 220 -3.09 -6.09 -4.41
CA THR A 220 -3.14 -6.02 -2.95
C THR A 220 -1.73 -5.88 -2.41
N ILE A 221 -1.43 -4.72 -1.83
CA ILE A 221 -0.17 -4.42 -1.15
C ILE A 221 -0.36 -4.58 0.35
N ASN A 222 0.56 -5.29 1.00
CA ASN A 222 0.61 -5.36 2.46
C ASN A 222 2.02 -5.68 2.97
N GLY A 223 2.15 -5.89 4.26
CA GLY A 223 3.40 -6.32 4.89
C GLY A 223 3.34 -6.31 6.40
N PHE A 224 4.51 -6.47 7.02
CA PHE A 224 4.60 -6.79 8.44
C PHE A 224 4.99 -5.58 9.31
N SER A 225 5.27 -4.45 8.66
CA SER A 225 5.83 -3.27 9.32
C SER A 225 4.92 -2.64 10.38
N LYS A 226 3.60 -2.69 10.20
CA LYS A 226 2.65 -1.96 11.05
C LYS A 226 1.93 -2.87 12.03
N ALA A 227 1.29 -3.92 11.53
CA ALA A 227 0.57 -4.89 12.35
C ALA A 227 1.45 -5.65 13.36
N PHE A 228 2.74 -5.84 13.03
CA PHE A 228 3.66 -6.66 13.83
C PHE A 228 4.92 -5.91 14.28
N SER A 229 4.96 -4.58 14.16
CA SER A 229 6.13 -3.77 14.54
C SER A 229 7.46 -4.19 13.86
N MET A 230 7.39 -4.83 12.69
CA MET A 230 8.57 -5.32 11.97
C MET A 230 9.08 -4.31 10.93
N THR A 231 9.10 -3.02 11.26
CA THR A 231 9.49 -1.94 10.32
C THR A 231 10.89 -2.15 9.74
N GLY A 232 11.84 -2.56 10.58
CA GLY A 232 13.25 -2.79 10.24
C GLY A 232 13.53 -4.10 9.50
N TYR A 233 12.59 -5.05 9.51
CA TYR A 233 12.76 -6.35 8.82
C TYR A 233 12.59 -6.23 7.30
N ARG A 234 11.99 -5.13 6.84
CA ARG A 234 11.78 -4.85 5.42
C ARG A 234 11.03 -5.98 4.70
N LEU A 235 9.98 -6.52 5.31
CA LEU A 235 9.16 -7.58 4.71
C LEU A 235 7.77 -7.04 4.30
N GLY A 236 7.46 -7.14 3.01
CA GLY A 236 6.15 -6.81 2.44
C GLY A 236 5.87 -7.66 1.22
N TYR A 237 4.67 -7.53 0.66
CA TYR A 237 4.26 -8.31 -0.50
C TYR A 237 3.27 -7.58 -1.40
N LEU A 238 3.23 -8.04 -2.66
CA LEU A 238 2.17 -7.80 -3.64
C LEU A 238 1.44 -9.12 -3.88
N ALA A 239 0.12 -9.11 -3.85
CA ALA A 239 -0.73 -10.21 -4.32
C ALA A 239 -1.67 -9.70 -5.42
N ALA A 240 -1.59 -10.31 -6.60
CA ALA A 240 -2.24 -9.83 -7.83
C ALA A 240 -2.32 -10.96 -8.87
N PRO A 241 -3.10 -10.80 -9.95
CA PRO A 241 -3.10 -11.75 -11.06
C PRO A 241 -1.68 -12.08 -11.55
N LYS A 242 -1.45 -13.35 -11.86
CA LYS A 242 -0.14 -13.91 -12.20
C LYS A 242 0.68 -13.09 -13.20
N GLU A 243 0.04 -12.60 -14.27
CA GLU A 243 0.76 -11.83 -15.30
C GLU A 243 1.29 -10.50 -14.77
N ILE A 244 0.59 -9.87 -13.82
CA ILE A 244 1.05 -8.65 -13.16
C ILE A 244 2.22 -8.96 -12.21
N VAL A 245 2.09 -10.02 -11.42
CA VAL A 245 3.17 -10.47 -10.52
C VAL A 245 4.43 -10.79 -11.32
N LYS A 246 4.29 -11.46 -12.46
CA LYS A 246 5.38 -11.75 -13.39
C LYS A 246 6.00 -10.50 -14.01
N ALA A 247 5.21 -9.47 -14.29
CA ALA A 247 5.74 -8.19 -14.79
C ALA A 247 6.53 -7.46 -13.70
N ALA A 248 5.99 -7.39 -12.48
CA ALA A 248 6.67 -6.76 -11.34
C ALA A 248 7.94 -7.51 -10.91
N SER A 249 7.94 -8.85 -10.96
CA SER A 249 9.09 -9.67 -10.55
C SER A 249 10.30 -9.52 -11.47
N LYS A 250 10.09 -9.21 -12.77
CA LYS A 250 11.19 -8.91 -13.71
C LYS A 250 12.03 -7.70 -13.30
N LEU A 251 11.47 -6.76 -12.53
CA LEU A 251 12.22 -5.62 -11.99
C LEU A 251 13.03 -6.00 -10.74
N GLN A 252 12.73 -7.14 -10.11
CA GLN A 252 13.38 -7.61 -8.88
C GLN A 252 14.53 -8.60 -9.16
N SER A 253 14.43 -9.35 -10.26
CA SER A 253 15.42 -10.32 -10.74
C SER A 253 16.49 -9.67 -11.61
#